data_AF-A0A5P2HB00-F1
#
_entry.id   AF-A0A5P2HB00-F1
#
_cell.length_a   1.000
_cell.length_b   1.000
_cell.length_c   1.000
_cell.angle_alpha   90.00
_cell.angle_beta   90.00
_cell.angle_gamma   90.00
#
_symmetry.space_group_name_H-M   'P 1'
#
loop_
_entity.id
_entity.type
_entity.pdbx_description
1 polymer ?
#
loop_
_entity_poly.entity_id
_entity_poly.type
_entity_poly.pdbx_seq_one_letter_code
_entity_poly.pdbx_strand_id
1 'polypeptide(L)'
;MKPTDDTGIAALYAFEAEAARHRRMLTTLFCAFALYYFGLLIMAAYFQPLCAIRVIGRVNVGMLLAVSQYLFGGIVAWIYVVRMRATDDVMHSLPL
;
A
#
# COMPACT_ATOMS: atom_id res chain seq x y z
N MET A 1 16.44 18.98 26.87
CA MET A 1 15.02 18.78 27.20
C MET A 1 14.89 17.36 27.76
N LYS A 2 14.57 17.22 29.04
CA LYS A 2 14.57 15.91 29.71
C LYS A 2 13.18 15.28 29.46
N PRO A 3 13.03 13.97 29.18
CA PRO A 3 11.75 13.40 28.76
C PRO A 3 10.66 13.33 29.84
N THR A 4 10.83 14.05 30.96
CA THR A 4 9.99 13.99 32.16
C THR A 4 9.09 15.22 32.32
N ASP A 5 9.11 16.13 31.35
CA ASP A 5 8.34 17.37 31.36
C ASP A 5 7.01 17.07 30.63
N ASP A 6 5.86 17.47 31.18
CA ASP A 6 4.52 17.11 30.67
C ASP A 6 4.33 17.39 29.16
N THR A 7 5.03 18.39 28.64
CA THR A 7 5.08 18.77 27.21
C THR A 7 5.84 17.76 26.34
N GLY A 8 6.93 17.17 26.83
CA GLY A 8 7.69 16.15 26.11
C GLY A 8 6.93 14.83 25.98
N ILE A 9 6.19 14.46 27.03
CA ILE A 9 5.33 13.27 27.03
C ILE A 9 4.13 13.47 26.08
N ALA A 10 3.49 14.64 26.09
CA ALA A 10 2.40 14.96 25.16
C ALA A 10 2.83 14.91 23.68
N ALA A 11 4.04 15.41 23.36
CA ALA A 11 4.59 15.35 22.01
C ALA A 11 4.87 13.90 21.56
N LEU A 12 5.35 13.03 22.46
CA LEU A 12 5.57 11.62 22.17
C LEU A 12 4.25 10.90 21.86
N TYR A 13 3.21 11.12 22.65
CA TYR A 13 1.89 10.55 22.40
C TYR A 13 1.27 11.01 21.09
N ALA A 14 1.41 12.29 20.73
CA ALA A 14 0.95 12.80 19.44
C ALA A 14 1.70 12.15 18.27
N PHE A 15 3.02 11.97 18.40
CA PHE A 15 3.84 11.29 17.40
C PHE A 15 3.47 9.80 17.25
N GLU A 16 3.27 9.09 18.36
CA GLU A 16 2.85 7.69 18.36
C GLU A 16 1.47 7.49 17.73
N ALA A 17 0.51 8.38 17.99
CA ALA A 17 -0.82 8.34 17.40
C ALA A 17 -0.77 8.50 15.87
N GLU A 18 0.05 9.43 15.36
CA GLU A 18 0.26 9.61 13.93
C GLU A 18 1.02 8.44 13.28
N ALA A 19 2.05 7.93 13.96
CA ALA A 19 2.78 6.75 13.51
C ALA A 19 1.87 5.50 13.43
N ALA A 20 0.95 5.32 14.38
CA ALA A 20 -0.02 4.23 14.36
C ALA A 20 -0.99 4.34 13.18
N ARG A 21 -1.45 5.56 12.85
CA ARG A 21 -2.31 5.81 11.69
C ARG A 21 -1.60 5.50 10.37
N HIS A 22 -0.34 5.94 10.24
CA HIS A 22 0.50 5.62 9.09
C HIS A 22 0.74 4.12 8.96
N ARG A 23 1.08 3.43 10.05
CA ARG A 23 1.32 1.98 10.03
C ARG A 23 0.09 1.21 9.58
N ARG A 24 -1.11 1.59 10.06
CA ARG A 24 -2.35 0.93 9.66
C ARG A 24 -2.61 1.07 8.16
N MET A 25 -2.38 2.26 7.59
CA MET A 25 -2.51 2.50 6.15
C MET A 25 -1.53 1.62 5.35
N LEU A 26 -0.25 1.64 5.73
CA LEU A 26 0.79 0.83 5.10
C LEU A 26 0.45 -0.67 5.15
N THR A 27 0.01 -1.17 6.31
CA THR A 27 -0.41 -2.56 6.47
C THR A 27 -1.61 -2.89 5.59
N THR A 28 -2.61 -2.02 5.48
CA THR A 28 -3.77 -2.25 4.58
C THR A 28 -3.34 -2.30 3.11
N LEU A 29 -2.53 -1.34 2.65
CA LEU A 29 -2.02 -1.33 1.27
C LEU A 29 -1.16 -2.57 0.98
N PHE A 30 -0.30 -2.94 1.92
CA PHE A 30 0.53 -4.13 1.83
C PHE A 30 -0.31 -5.40 1.77
N CYS A 31 -1.29 -5.56 2.65
CA CYS A 31 -2.19 -6.72 2.64
C CYS A 31 -2.95 -6.82 1.31
N ALA A 32 -3.46 -5.70 0.78
CA ALA A 32 -4.14 -5.67 -0.51
C ALA A 32 -3.21 -6.10 -1.66
N PHE A 33 -1.98 -5.57 -1.70
CA PHE A 33 -0.97 -5.95 -2.68
C PHE A 33 -0.58 -7.42 -2.56
N ALA A 34 -0.30 -7.89 -1.34
CA ALA A 34 0.05 -9.29 -1.08
C ALA A 34 -1.08 -10.22 -1.53
N LEU A 35 -2.33 -9.94 -1.16
CA LEU A 35 -3.48 -10.75 -1.55
C LEU A 35 -3.61 -10.84 -3.08
N TYR A 36 -3.41 -9.72 -3.77
CA TYR A 36 -3.48 -9.68 -5.23
C TYR A 36 -2.32 -10.45 -5.88
N TYR A 37 -1.11 -10.31 -5.36
CA TYR A 37 0.08 -11.02 -5.84
C TYR A 37 -0.05 -12.54 -5.65
N PHE A 38 -0.44 -12.97 -4.45
CA PHE A 38 -0.68 -14.39 -4.16
C PHE A 38 -1.87 -14.94 -4.94
N GLY A 39 -2.90 -14.11 -5.19
CA GLY A 39 -4.01 -14.45 -6.06
C GLY A 39 -3.54 -14.84 -7.46
N LEU A 40 -2.54 -14.14 -8.03
CA LEU A 40 -1.93 -14.53 -9.29
C LEU A 40 -1.21 -15.88 -9.19
N LEU A 41 -0.42 -16.11 -8.15
CA LEU A 41 0.27 -17.41 -7.95
C LEU A 41 -0.74 -18.56 -7.87
N ILE A 42 -1.81 -18.39 -7.10
CA ILE A 42 -2.87 -19.40 -6.96
C ILE A 42 -3.55 -19.64 -8.31
N MET A 43 -3.89 -18.58 -9.04
CA MET A 43 -4.55 -18.70 -10.33
C MET A 43 -3.63 -19.40 -11.36
N ALA A 44 -2.35 -19.05 -11.39
CA ALA A 44 -1.37 -19.67 -12.27
C ALA A 44 -1.07 -21.14 -11.91
N ALA A 45 -1.08 -21.49 -10.63
CA ALA A 45 -0.77 -22.85 -10.17
C ALA A 45 -1.96 -23.81 -10.27
N TYR A 46 -3.15 -23.38 -9.84
CA TYR A 46 -4.32 -24.27 -9.72
C TYR A 46 -5.31 -24.10 -10.88
N PHE A 47 -5.34 -22.94 -11.52
CA PHE A 47 -6.32 -22.59 -12.55
C PHE A 47 -5.66 -22.32 -13.91
N GLN A 48 -4.68 -23.16 -14.27
CA GLN A 48 -4.02 -23.13 -15.57
C GLN A 48 -5.00 -23.07 -16.77
N PRO A 49 -6.14 -23.80 -16.77
CA PRO A 49 -7.08 -23.71 -17.88
C PRO A 49 -7.64 -22.30 -18.07
N LEU A 50 -7.92 -21.56 -16.99
CA LEU A 50 -8.37 -20.18 -17.04
C LEU A 50 -7.26 -19.26 -17.57
N CYS A 51 -6.04 -19.40 -17.06
CA CYS A 51 -4.90 -18.59 -17.52
C CYS A 51 -4.57 -18.82 -19.00
N ALA A 52 -4.86 -20.01 -19.54
CA ALA A 52 -4.64 -20.37 -20.93
C ALA A 52 -5.74 -19.86 -21.89
N ILE A 53 -6.88 -19.35 -21.38
CA ILE A 53 -7.93 -18.78 -22.20
C ILE A 53 -7.36 -17.61 -23.01
N ARG A 54 -7.42 -17.72 -24.33
CA ARG A 54 -6.99 -16.67 -25.25
C ARG A 54 -8.06 -15.60 -25.33
N VAL A 55 -7.66 -14.35 -25.16
CA VAL A 55 -8.54 -13.17 -25.23
C VAL A 55 -8.46 -12.55 -26.61
N ILE A 56 -7.25 -12.13 -27.03
CA ILE A 56 -7.02 -11.53 -28.35
C ILE A 56 -5.71 -12.08 -28.93
N GLY A 57 -5.81 -12.77 -30.06
CA GLY A 57 -4.66 -13.34 -30.76
C GLY A 57 -3.84 -14.29 -29.87
N ARG A 58 -2.62 -13.86 -29.53
CA ARG A 58 -1.69 -14.61 -28.66
C ARG A 58 -1.81 -14.22 -27.18
N VAL A 59 -2.58 -13.19 -26.83
CA VAL A 59 -2.76 -12.74 -25.45
C VAL A 59 -3.76 -13.64 -24.75
N ASN A 60 -3.36 -14.17 -23.60
CA ASN A 60 -4.20 -15.00 -22.74
C ASN A 60 -4.53 -14.27 -21.43
N VAL A 61 -5.48 -14.81 -20.67
CA VAL A 61 -5.90 -14.24 -19.39
C VAL A 61 -4.73 -14.18 -18.40
N GLY A 62 -3.84 -15.17 -18.40
CA GLY A 62 -2.64 -15.16 -17.54
C GLY A 62 -1.73 -13.96 -17.81
N MET A 63 -1.51 -13.61 -19.08
CA MET A 63 -0.75 -12.42 -19.47
C MET A 63 -1.44 -11.13 -19.04
N LEU A 64 -2.76 -11.02 -19.21
CA LEU A 64 -3.50 -9.85 -18.73
C LEU A 64 -3.39 -9.71 -17.21
N LEU A 65 -3.50 -10.82 -16.47
CA LEU A 65 -3.36 -10.85 -15.02
C LEU A 65 -1.95 -10.44 -14.58
N ALA A 66 -0.92 -10.86 -15.33
CA ALA A 66 0.46 -10.45 -15.08
C ALA A 66 0.67 -8.96 -15.35
N VAL A 67 0.13 -8.42 -16.45
CA VAL A 67 0.21 -6.98 -16.75
C VAL A 67 -0.54 -6.15 -15.71
N SER A 68 -1.72 -6.62 -15.26
CA SER A 68 -2.50 -5.90 -14.26
C SER A 68 -1.81 -5.84 -12.89
N GLN A 69 -0.90 -6.76 -12.56
CA GLN A 69 -0.06 -6.65 -11.35
C GLN A 69 0.78 -5.38 -11.34
N TYR A 70 1.40 -5.02 -12.48
CA TYR A 70 2.22 -3.81 -12.56
C TYR A 70 1.38 -2.55 -12.39
N LEU A 71 0.21 -2.50 -13.02
CA LEU A 71 -0.74 -1.40 -12.86
C LEU A 71 -1.22 -1.28 -11.42
N PHE A 72 -1.56 -2.41 -10.78
CA PHE A 72 -2.00 -2.44 -9.39
C PHE A 72 -0.92 -1.95 -8.43
N GLY A 73 0.32 -2.39 -8.60
CA GLY A 73 1.47 -1.90 -7.82
C GLY A 73 1.67 -0.39 -7.99
N GLY A 74 1.54 0.12 -9.21
CA GLY A 74 1.59 1.57 -9.49
C GLY A 74 0.46 2.33 -8.80
N ILE A 75 -0.77 1.81 -8.79
CA ILE A 75 -1.91 2.41 -8.08
C ILE A 75 -1.65 2.42 -6.57
N VAL A 76 -1.16 1.32 -5.99
CA VAL A 76 -0.83 1.24 -4.56
C VAL A 76 0.24 2.26 -4.20
N ALA A 77 1.32 2.37 -4.99
CA ALA A 77 2.37 3.36 -4.79
C ALA A 77 1.85 4.80 -4.92
N TRP A 78 0.98 5.05 -5.90
CA TRP A 78 0.37 6.36 -6.11
C TRP A 78 -0.53 6.76 -4.93
N ILE A 79 -1.41 5.85 -4.47
CA ILE A 79 -2.25 6.06 -3.29
C ILE A 79 -1.39 6.35 -2.06
N TYR A 80 -0.29 5.61 -1.89
CA TYR A 80 0.66 5.84 -0.81
C TYR A 80 1.23 7.26 -0.83
N VAL A 81 1.77 7.69 -1.97
CA VAL A 81 2.36 9.03 -2.12
C VAL A 81 1.32 10.13 -1.89
N VAL A 82 0.13 10.01 -2.49
CA VAL A 82 -0.93 11.03 -2.35
C VAL A 82 -1.37 11.17 -0.89
N ARG A 83 -1.55 10.06 -0.16
CA ARG A 83 -1.95 10.11 1.25
C ARG A 83 -0.83 10.60 2.17
N MET A 84 0.42 10.23 1.88
CA MET A 84 1.57 10.74 2.64
C MET A 84 1.73 12.24 2.49
N ARG A 85 1.58 12.78 1.28
CA ARG A 85 1.64 14.24 1.05
C ARG A 85 0.60 15.00 1.86
N ALA A 86 -0.62 14.47 1.97
CA ALA A 86 -1.67 15.05 2.81
C ALA A 86 -1.34 15.04 4.32
N THR A 87 -0.42 14.19 4.77
CA THR A 87 0.02 14.12 6.16
C THR A 87 1.26 15.00 6.40
N ASP A 88 2.14 15.12 5.41
CA ASP A 88 3.32 16.00 5.44
C ASP A 88 2.94 17.50 5.46
N ASP A 89 1.91 17.90 4.70
CA ASP A 89 1.42 19.29 4.71
C ASP A 89 0.96 19.74 6.11
N VAL A 90 0.42 18.80 6.91
CA VAL A 90 0.01 19.08 8.30
C VAL A 90 1.23 19.34 9.18
N MET A 91 2.31 18.56 9.03
CA MET A 91 3.54 18.77 9.80
C MET A 91 4.26 20.09 9.44
N HIS A 92 4.24 20.48 8.17
CA HIS A 92 4.92 21.71 7.72
C HIS A 92 4.22 23.01 8.16
N SER A 93 2.98 22.91 8.63
CA SER A 93 2.18 24.04 9.13
C SER A 93 2.39 24.34 10.62
N LEU A 94 3.16 23.53 11.34
CA LEU A 94 3.49 23.77 12.73
C LEU A 94 4.65 24.76 12.84
N PRO A 95 4.47 25.92 13.52
CA PRO A 95 5.56 26.81 13.84
C PRO A 95 6.47 26.13 14.86
N LEU A 96 7.63 25.64 14.43
CA LEU A 96 8.74 25.26 15.29
C LEU A 96 9.55 26.50 15.70
#